data_AF-A0A7W9Z2X3-F1
#
_entry.id   AF-A0A7W9Z2X3-F1
#
_cell.length_a   1.000
_cell.length_b   1.000
_cell.length_c   1.000
_cell.angle_alpha   90.00
_cell.angle_beta   90.00
_cell.angle_gamma   90.00
#
_symmetry.space_group_name_H-M   'P 1'
#
loop_
_entity.id
_entity.type
_entity.pdbx_description
1 polymer ?
#
loop_
_entity_poly.entity_id
_entity_poly.type
_entity_poly.pdbx_seq_one_letter_code
_entity_poly.pdbx_strand_id
1 'polypeptide(L)'
;MQLSRFVRELKGDDRILGIKFRAGAFYPFFHKPVSTIVNTSLPAQQVFPNAIPAEKSVLACCDDHAMVDAAAQFLIAHLPPRDPNVDIACKIVEEIANDRCVTRVEHVTARCGLQERTLQRLFHRYVGASPRWVIKRYRVYDVLNQLSAGIPVAWAALAQDMGYFDQSHFNNDFKRMVGCAPGEYLELR
;
A
#
# COMPACT_ATOMS: atom_id res chain seq x y z
N MET A 1 -3.92 -3.87 -5.63
CA MET A 1 -3.97 -3.84 -7.11
C MET A 1 -4.60 -2.51 -7.52
N GLN A 2 -3.86 -1.41 -7.47
CA GLN A 2 -4.42 -0.07 -7.64
C GLN A 2 -4.69 0.20 -9.13
N LEU A 3 -5.90 -0.13 -9.59
CA LEU A 3 -6.31 -0.01 -10.99
C LEU A 3 -7.27 1.16 -11.28
N SER A 4 -7.50 2.04 -10.31
CA SER A 4 -8.10 3.33 -10.59
C SER A 4 -7.52 4.37 -9.63
N ARG A 5 -6.99 5.46 -10.21
CA ARG A 5 -6.72 6.67 -9.46
C ARG A 5 -8.09 7.17 -9.01
N PHE A 6 -8.34 7.20 -7.69
CA PHE A 6 -9.53 7.86 -7.17
C PHE A 6 -9.34 9.36 -7.42
N VAL A 7 -9.94 9.87 -8.49
CA VAL A 7 -9.87 11.28 -8.85
C VAL A 7 -11.12 11.94 -8.31
N ARG A 8 -10.93 12.84 -7.35
CA ARG A 8 -11.97 13.76 -6.93
C ARG A 8 -11.51 15.16 -7.33
N GLU A 9 -12.24 15.78 -8.24
CA GLU A 9 -12.05 17.18 -8.57
C GLU A 9 -12.64 17.99 -7.42
N LEU A 10 -11.82 18.81 -6.77
CA LEU A 10 -12.25 19.76 -5.75
C LEU A 10 -12.73 21.03 -6.46
N LYS A 11 -13.89 21.57 -6.09
CA LYS A 11 -14.42 22.81 -6.67
C LYS A 11 -14.67 23.85 -5.57
N GLY A 12 -14.27 25.10 -5.82
CA GLY A 12 -14.48 26.19 -4.86
C GLY A 12 -13.76 25.96 -3.54
N ASP A 13 -14.49 26.01 -2.43
CA ASP A 13 -13.98 25.87 -1.05
C ASP A 13 -13.95 24.41 -0.55
N ASP A 14 -13.97 23.43 -1.44
CA ASP A 14 -13.90 22.01 -1.08
C ASP A 14 -12.56 21.66 -0.41
N ARG A 15 -12.64 21.14 0.82
CA ARG A 15 -11.48 20.70 1.60
C ARG A 15 -11.41 19.18 1.69
N ILE A 16 -10.19 18.65 1.75
CA ILE A 16 -9.94 17.22 1.92
C ILE A 16 -8.83 17.00 2.93
N LEU A 17 -9.01 16.00 3.79
CA LEU A 17 -7.95 15.48 4.66
C LEU A 17 -7.76 13.99 4.35
N GLY A 18 -6.52 13.60 4.09
CA GLY A 18 -6.14 12.21 3.87
C GLY A 18 -5.38 11.64 5.06
N ILE A 19 -5.80 10.47 5.56
CA ILE A 19 -5.08 9.76 6.62
C ILE A 19 -4.57 8.44 6.06
N LYS A 20 -3.27 8.20 6.27
CA LYS A 20 -2.60 6.97 5.83
C LYS A 20 -2.16 6.15 7.03
N PHE A 21 -2.59 4.90 7.07
CA PHE A 21 -2.16 3.94 8.07
C PHE A 21 -0.86 3.25 7.61
N ARG A 22 -0.02 2.88 8.58
CA ARG A 22 1.10 1.95 8.33
C ARG A 22 0.57 0.61 7.84
N ALA A 23 1.40 -0.14 7.12
CA ALA A 23 1.02 -1.46 6.65
C ALA A 23 0.62 -2.35 7.84
N GLY A 24 -0.54 -3.00 7.74
CA GLY A 24 -1.09 -3.82 8.83
C GLY A 24 -1.90 -3.07 9.87
N ALA A 25 -1.71 -1.75 10.03
CA ALA A 25 -2.27 -0.98 11.14
C ALA A 25 -3.77 -0.68 11.03
N PHE A 26 -4.39 -0.93 9.86
CA PHE A 26 -5.83 -0.70 9.69
C PHE A 26 -6.70 -1.87 10.18
N TYR A 27 -6.16 -3.09 10.18
CA TYR A 27 -6.92 -4.28 10.60
C TYR A 27 -7.52 -4.15 12.02
N PRO A 28 -6.81 -3.65 13.04
CA PRO A 28 -7.36 -3.53 14.38
C PRO A 28 -8.52 -2.53 14.52
N PHE A 29 -8.72 -1.62 13.55
CA PHE A 29 -9.91 -0.77 13.49
C PHE A 29 -11.07 -1.47 12.76
N PHE A 30 -10.75 -2.20 11.70
CA PHE A 30 -11.75 -2.80 10.81
C PHE A 30 -12.26 -4.17 11.27
N HIS A 31 -11.43 -4.91 12.01
CA HIS A 31 -11.66 -6.26 12.54
C HIS A 31 -11.99 -7.37 11.52
N LYS A 32 -12.15 -7.04 10.23
CA LYS A 32 -12.28 -7.97 9.10
C LYS A 32 -10.98 -7.99 8.28
N PRO A 33 -10.68 -9.06 7.52
CA PRO A 33 -9.48 -9.09 6.69
C PRO A 33 -9.44 -7.87 5.75
N VAL A 34 -8.35 -7.11 5.76
CA VAL A 34 -8.21 -5.91 4.93
C VAL A 34 -8.30 -6.24 3.44
N SER A 35 -8.01 -7.49 3.06
CA SER A 35 -8.20 -8.00 1.71
C SER A 35 -9.63 -7.85 1.17
N THR A 36 -10.66 -7.77 2.04
CA THR A 36 -12.06 -7.67 1.61
C THR A 36 -12.45 -6.26 1.13
N ILE A 37 -11.61 -5.25 1.37
CA ILE A 37 -11.87 -3.84 1.01
C ILE A 37 -10.82 -3.28 0.04
N VAL A 38 -10.04 -4.15 -0.59
CA VAL A 38 -9.02 -3.74 -1.55
C VAL A 38 -9.70 -3.23 -2.80
N ASN A 39 -9.26 -2.06 -3.27
CA ASN A 39 -9.82 -1.39 -4.44
C ASN A 39 -11.31 -1.04 -4.30
N THR A 40 -11.79 -0.88 -3.08
CA THR A 40 -13.14 -0.39 -2.81
C THR A 40 -13.06 0.91 -2.02
N SER A 41 -14.18 1.64 -2.01
CA SER A 41 -14.39 2.76 -1.09
C SER A 41 -15.48 2.35 -0.10
N LEU A 42 -15.24 2.63 1.17
CA LEU A 42 -16.15 2.29 2.26
C LEU A 42 -16.50 3.57 3.02
N PRO A 43 -17.79 3.82 3.32
CA PRO A 43 -18.16 4.89 4.23
C PRO A 43 -17.47 4.71 5.58
N ALA A 44 -16.84 5.77 6.10
CA ALA A 44 -16.09 5.72 7.35
C ALA A 44 -16.93 5.24 8.54
N GLN A 45 -18.25 5.51 8.53
CA GLN A 45 -19.18 5.05 9.57
C GLN A 45 -19.26 3.52 9.72
N GLN A 46 -18.94 2.77 8.66
CA GLN A 46 -18.90 1.30 8.73
C GLN A 46 -17.70 0.77 9.52
N VAL A 47 -16.70 1.61 9.79
CA VAL A 47 -15.52 1.29 10.60
C VAL A 47 -15.57 2.01 11.94
N PHE A 48 -15.95 3.29 11.92
CA PHE A 48 -16.03 4.14 13.11
C PHE A 48 -17.46 4.65 13.28
N PRO A 49 -18.24 4.17 14.28
CA PRO A 49 -19.64 4.56 14.44
C PRO A 49 -19.89 6.08 14.49
N ASN A 50 -18.93 6.85 15.04
CA ASN A 50 -18.99 8.31 15.18
C ASN A 50 -18.24 9.08 14.09
N ALA A 51 -18.00 8.47 12.91
CA ALA A 51 -17.25 9.12 11.82
C ALA A 51 -17.92 10.39 11.29
N ILE A 52 -19.25 10.42 11.14
CA ILE A 52 -19.95 11.54 10.47
C ILE A 52 -19.82 12.85 11.27
N PRO A 53 -20.09 12.88 12.60
CA PRO A 53 -19.83 14.08 13.40
C PRO A 53 -18.36 14.52 13.37
N ALA A 54 -17.44 13.56 13.42
CA ALA A 54 -16.00 13.84 13.39
C ALA A 54 -15.57 14.46 12.05
N GLU A 55 -16.04 13.92 10.93
CA GLU A 55 -15.79 14.47 9.59
C GLU A 55 -16.27 15.91 9.48
N LYS A 56 -17.49 16.20 9.95
CA LYS A 56 -18.01 17.58 9.99
C LYS A 56 -17.14 18.51 10.84
N SER A 57 -16.73 18.04 12.03
CA SER A 57 -15.85 18.82 12.92
C SER A 57 -14.51 19.11 12.27
N VAL A 58 -13.90 18.13 11.60
CA VAL A 58 -12.62 18.27 10.89
C VAL A 58 -12.75 19.29 9.77
N LEU A 59 -13.76 19.14 8.90
CA LEU A 59 -13.93 20.02 7.74
C LEU A 59 -14.29 21.48 8.12
N ALA A 60 -14.90 21.69 9.30
CA ALA A 60 -15.26 23.00 9.82
C ALA A 60 -14.11 23.76 10.50
N CYS A 61 -12.95 23.15 10.70
CA CYS A 61 -11.77 23.80 11.29
C CYS A 61 -11.30 25.00 10.46
N CYS A 62 -10.71 26.02 11.08
CA CYS A 62 -10.31 27.25 10.39
C CYS A 62 -9.11 27.11 9.45
N ASP A 63 -8.23 26.14 9.71
CA ASP A 63 -7.00 25.89 8.97
C ASP A 63 -6.65 24.41 8.96
N ASP A 64 -5.60 24.05 8.22
CA ASP A 64 -5.19 22.66 8.00
C ASP A 64 -4.60 22.01 9.27
N HIS A 65 -3.96 22.81 10.14
CA HIS A 65 -3.40 22.29 11.38
C HIS A 65 -4.53 21.84 12.32
N ALA A 66 -5.55 22.68 12.48
CA ALA A 66 -6.74 22.36 13.24
C ALA A 66 -7.51 21.14 12.67
N MET A 67 -7.56 20.98 11.33
CA MET A 67 -8.13 19.78 10.71
C MET A 67 -7.37 18.51 11.13
N VAL A 68 -6.02 18.57 11.07
CA VAL A 68 -5.15 17.44 11.42
C VAL A 68 -5.33 17.09 12.89
N ASP A 69 -5.35 18.07 13.78
CA ASP A 69 -5.52 17.85 15.22
C ASP A 69 -6.87 17.24 15.55
N ALA A 70 -7.97 17.77 14.97
CA ALA A 70 -9.31 17.22 15.17
C ALA A 70 -9.40 15.75 14.68
N ALA A 71 -8.81 15.45 13.53
CA ALA A 71 -8.78 14.09 12.98
C ALA A 71 -7.91 13.14 13.82
N ALA A 72 -6.76 13.62 14.28
CA ALA A 72 -5.86 12.86 15.15
C ALA A 72 -6.53 12.54 16.49
N GLN A 73 -7.17 13.53 17.13
CA GLN A 73 -7.93 13.33 18.37
C GLN A 73 -9.03 12.29 18.21
N PHE A 74 -9.78 12.34 17.09
CA PHE A 74 -10.79 11.33 16.79
C PHE A 74 -10.18 9.92 16.70
N LEU A 75 -9.07 9.74 15.99
CA LEU A 75 -8.43 8.44 15.86
C LEU A 75 -7.81 7.94 17.16
N ILE A 76 -7.21 8.82 17.96
CA ILE A 76 -6.64 8.50 19.27
C ILE A 76 -7.75 8.03 20.22
N ALA A 77 -8.91 8.68 20.21
CA ALA A 77 -10.07 8.27 21.02
C ALA A 77 -10.62 6.88 20.63
N HIS A 78 -10.35 6.41 19.41
CA HIS A 78 -10.75 5.10 18.91
C HIS A 78 -9.58 4.13 18.76
N LEU A 79 -8.45 4.40 19.43
CA LEU A 79 -7.24 3.60 19.25
C LEU A 79 -7.48 2.17 19.75
N PRO A 80 -7.28 1.15 18.90
CA PRO A 80 -7.44 -0.24 19.29
C PRO A 80 -6.30 -0.67 20.22
N PRO A 81 -6.49 -1.77 20.99
CA PRO A 81 -5.42 -2.33 21.80
C PRO A 81 -4.24 -2.75 20.91
N ARG A 82 -3.04 -2.79 21.51
CA ARG A 82 -1.84 -3.21 20.80
C ARG A 82 -1.99 -4.64 20.26
N ASP A 83 -1.73 -4.81 18.97
CA ASP A 83 -1.71 -6.11 18.30
C ASP A 83 -0.29 -6.39 17.77
N PRO A 84 0.43 -7.39 18.31
CA PRO A 84 1.78 -7.74 17.87
C PRO A 84 1.86 -8.11 16.37
N ASN A 85 0.77 -8.58 15.76
CA ASN A 85 0.76 -8.91 14.35
C ASN A 85 0.84 -7.67 13.45
N VAL A 86 0.40 -6.50 13.94
CA VAL A 86 0.59 -5.23 13.24
C VAL A 86 2.08 -4.91 13.15
N ASP A 87 2.80 -5.03 14.27
CA ASP A 87 4.23 -4.79 14.34
C ASP A 87 4.99 -5.74 13.39
N ILE A 88 4.62 -7.03 13.40
CA ILE A 88 5.19 -8.04 12.49
C ILE A 88 4.89 -7.70 11.03
N ALA A 89 3.63 -7.43 10.67
CA ALA A 89 3.25 -7.11 9.30
C ALA A 89 3.94 -5.82 8.79
N CYS A 90 4.01 -4.79 9.64
CA CYS A 90 4.68 -3.53 9.34
C CYS A 90 6.17 -3.77 9.06
N LYS A 91 6.86 -4.48 9.95
CA LYS A 91 8.28 -4.82 9.81
C LYS A 91 8.56 -5.57 8.52
N ILE A 92 7.75 -6.58 8.19
CA ILE A 92 7.95 -7.36 6.95
C ILE A 92 7.78 -6.48 5.71
N VAL A 93 6.78 -5.60 5.69
CA VAL A 93 6.58 -4.67 4.57
C VAL A 93 7.73 -3.66 4.47
N GLU A 94 8.22 -3.14 5.59
CA GLU A 94 9.40 -2.28 5.64
C GLU A 94 10.67 -3.00 5.15
N GLU A 95 10.88 -4.26 5.52
CA GLU A 95 11.99 -5.07 5.01
C GLU A 95 11.91 -5.25 3.49
N ILE A 96 10.73 -5.58 2.95
CA ILE A 96 10.51 -5.68 1.50
C ILE A 96 10.78 -4.32 0.81
N ALA A 97 10.37 -3.22 1.44
CA ALA A 97 10.51 -1.88 0.88
C ALA A 97 11.98 -1.42 0.83
N ASN A 98 12.73 -1.66 1.90
CA ASN A 98 14.06 -1.11 2.09
C ASN A 98 15.17 -2.00 1.52
N ASP A 99 14.94 -3.32 1.39
CA ASP A 99 15.94 -4.24 0.86
C ASP A 99 15.62 -4.69 -0.57
N ARG A 100 16.46 -4.26 -1.51
CA ARG A 100 16.33 -4.57 -2.93
C ARG A 100 16.57 -6.04 -3.29
N CYS A 101 17.28 -6.78 -2.44
CA CYS A 101 17.53 -8.21 -2.60
C CYS A 101 16.30 -9.07 -2.29
N VAL A 102 15.24 -8.49 -1.69
CA VAL A 102 13.97 -9.18 -1.51
C VAL A 102 13.19 -9.15 -2.82
N THR A 103 13.41 -10.17 -3.66
CA THR A 103 12.73 -10.34 -4.95
C THR A 103 11.69 -11.47 -4.94
N ARG A 104 11.76 -12.37 -3.95
CA ARG A 104 10.90 -13.56 -3.85
C ARG A 104 10.35 -13.78 -2.44
N VAL A 105 9.25 -14.53 -2.35
CA VAL A 105 8.56 -14.78 -1.06
C VAL A 105 9.45 -15.58 -0.11
N GLU A 106 10.25 -16.49 -0.66
CA GLU A 106 11.18 -17.35 0.06
C GLU A 106 12.26 -16.54 0.80
N HIS A 107 12.66 -15.38 0.26
CA HIS A 107 13.60 -14.47 0.94
C HIS A 107 12.98 -13.88 2.21
N VAL A 108 11.68 -13.57 2.17
CA VAL A 108 10.95 -13.05 3.33
C VAL A 108 10.77 -14.13 4.39
N THR A 109 10.33 -15.33 3.98
CA THR A 109 10.12 -16.44 4.92
C THR A 109 11.40 -16.85 5.62
N ALA A 110 12.53 -16.86 4.91
CA ALA A 110 13.85 -17.18 5.46
C ALA A 110 14.30 -16.15 6.52
N ARG A 111 14.01 -14.86 6.32
CA ARG A 111 14.41 -13.78 7.23
C ARG A 111 13.53 -13.67 8.46
N CYS A 112 12.22 -13.85 8.29
CA CYS A 112 11.26 -13.67 9.37
C CYS A 112 10.96 -14.97 10.14
N GLY A 113 11.48 -16.12 9.69
CA GLY A 113 11.25 -17.43 10.30
C GLY A 113 9.80 -17.92 10.19
N LEU A 114 9.02 -17.38 9.24
CA LEU A 114 7.62 -17.72 9.03
C LEU A 114 7.49 -18.71 7.87
N GLN A 115 6.60 -19.70 8.03
CA GLN A 115 6.17 -20.51 6.88
C GLN A 115 5.37 -19.66 5.90
N GLU A 116 5.46 -19.99 4.61
CA GLU A 116 4.78 -19.25 3.55
C GLU A 116 3.27 -19.12 3.78
N ARG A 117 2.60 -20.19 4.20
CA ARG A 117 1.15 -20.17 4.50
C ARG A 117 0.80 -19.20 5.64
N THR A 118 1.67 -19.09 6.65
CA THR A 118 1.49 -18.15 7.77
C THR A 118 1.67 -16.71 7.29
N LEU A 119 2.71 -16.47 6.48
CA LEU A 119 2.97 -15.16 5.87
C LEU A 119 1.80 -14.71 4.98
N GLN A 120 1.30 -15.60 4.11
CA GLN A 120 0.15 -15.32 3.24
C GLN A 120 -1.10 -14.97 4.05
N ARG A 121 -1.40 -15.71 5.12
CA ARG A 121 -2.55 -15.44 6.00
C ARG A 121 -2.42 -14.10 6.74
N LEU A 122 -1.22 -13.78 7.24
CA LEU A 122 -0.93 -12.50 7.86
C LEU A 122 -1.18 -11.35 6.88
N PHE A 123 -0.59 -11.44 5.68
CA PHE A 123 -0.72 -10.42 4.65
C PHE A 123 -2.17 -10.24 4.18
N HIS A 124 -2.90 -11.34 3.98
CA HIS A 124 -4.32 -11.31 3.63
C HIS A 124 -5.16 -10.56 4.69
N ARG A 125 -4.90 -10.81 5.98
CA ARG A 125 -5.67 -10.20 7.08
C ARG A 125 -5.28 -8.75 7.34
N TYR A 126 -4.00 -8.45 7.40
CA TYR A 126 -3.48 -7.16 7.89
C TYR A 126 -3.13 -6.19 6.77
N VAL A 127 -2.52 -6.66 5.69
CA VAL A 127 -2.00 -5.81 4.61
C VAL A 127 -3.02 -5.64 3.49
N GLY A 128 -3.84 -6.66 3.25
CA GLY A 128 -4.81 -6.70 2.15
C GLY A 128 -4.19 -7.02 0.78
N ALA A 129 -2.91 -7.34 0.70
CA ALA A 129 -2.26 -7.77 -0.53
C ALA A 129 -1.42 -9.03 -0.28
N SER A 130 -1.18 -9.84 -1.31
CA SER A 130 -0.30 -11.00 -1.15
C SER A 130 1.17 -10.57 -0.98
N PRO A 131 2.01 -11.36 -0.28
CA PRO A 131 3.43 -11.05 -0.12
C PRO A 131 4.13 -10.86 -1.47
N ARG A 132 3.85 -11.76 -2.43
CA ARG A 132 4.37 -11.69 -3.80
C ARG A 132 4.01 -10.37 -4.48
N TRP A 133 2.78 -9.89 -4.30
CA TRP A 133 2.35 -8.61 -4.89
C TRP A 133 3.08 -7.42 -4.27
N VAL A 134 3.25 -7.41 -2.95
CA VAL A 134 3.97 -6.33 -2.25
C VAL A 134 5.43 -6.27 -2.69
N ILE A 135 6.11 -7.42 -2.77
CA ILE A 135 7.47 -7.51 -3.30
C ILE A 135 7.55 -6.91 -4.70
N LYS A 136 6.73 -7.43 -5.62
CA LYS A 136 6.72 -6.95 -7.01
C LYS A 136 6.48 -5.44 -7.10
N ARG A 137 5.54 -4.90 -6.32
CA ARG A 137 5.26 -3.46 -6.28
C ARG A 137 6.52 -2.65 -5.93
N TYR A 138 7.21 -3.00 -4.84
CA TYR A 138 8.42 -2.27 -4.44
C TYR A 138 9.56 -2.40 -5.44
N ARG A 139 9.79 -3.61 -5.99
CA ARG A 139 10.80 -3.82 -7.02
C ARG A 139 10.49 -3.00 -8.30
N VAL A 140 9.22 -2.93 -8.71
CA VAL A 140 8.80 -2.07 -9.84
C VAL A 140 9.09 -0.59 -9.55
N TYR A 141 8.77 -0.09 -8.35
CA TYR A 141 9.11 1.30 -7.99
C TYR A 141 10.61 1.57 -7.99
N ASP A 142 11.44 0.62 -7.55
CA ASP A 142 12.89 0.76 -7.64
C ASP A 142 13.40 0.82 -9.08
N VAL A 143 12.75 0.12 -10.00
CA VAL A 143 13.05 0.18 -11.43
C VAL A 143 12.64 1.53 -12.00
N LEU A 144 11.46 2.04 -11.65
CA LEU A 144 11.02 3.39 -12.04
C LEU A 144 12.00 4.47 -11.55
N ASN A 145 12.53 4.32 -10.33
CA ASN A 145 13.55 5.22 -9.78
C ASN A 145 14.88 5.14 -10.55
N GLN A 146 15.33 3.94 -10.92
CA GLN A 146 16.54 3.75 -11.75
C GLN A 146 16.37 4.37 -13.14
N LEU A 147 15.21 4.15 -13.77
CA LEU A 147 14.88 4.78 -15.04
C LEU A 147 14.88 6.29 -14.93
N SER A 148 14.30 6.84 -13.85
CA SER A 148 14.31 8.27 -13.55
C SER A 148 15.73 8.81 -13.31
N ALA A 149 16.68 7.97 -12.94
CA ALA A 149 18.10 8.34 -12.82
C ALA A 149 18.87 8.19 -14.14
N GLY A 150 18.23 7.74 -15.23
CA GLY A 150 18.88 7.53 -16.53
C GLY A 150 19.70 6.23 -16.60
N ILE A 151 19.52 5.32 -15.64
CA ILE A 151 20.25 4.05 -15.59
C ILE A 151 19.56 3.05 -16.53
N PRO A 152 20.28 2.46 -17.50
CA PRO A 152 19.72 1.42 -18.35
C PRO A 152 19.26 0.20 -17.54
N VAL A 153 18.09 -0.33 -17.86
CA VAL A 153 17.52 -1.50 -17.18
C VAL A 153 17.55 -2.71 -18.11
N ALA A 154 18.21 -3.78 -17.67
CA ALA A 154 18.21 -5.07 -18.34
C ALA A 154 16.89 -5.83 -18.02
N TRP A 155 15.82 -5.50 -18.75
CA TRP A 155 14.46 -5.98 -18.48
C TRP A 155 14.32 -7.51 -18.37
N ALA A 156 14.99 -8.27 -19.24
CA ALA A 156 14.94 -9.73 -19.20
C ALA A 156 15.60 -10.31 -17.93
N ALA A 157 16.76 -9.77 -17.53
CA ALA A 157 17.46 -10.18 -16.32
C ALA A 157 16.65 -9.83 -15.06
N LEU A 158 16.11 -8.60 -15.01
CA LEU A 158 15.21 -8.15 -13.95
C LEU A 158 13.98 -9.06 -13.82
N ALA A 159 13.36 -9.45 -14.94
CA ALA A 159 12.23 -10.37 -14.93
C ALA A 159 12.59 -11.71 -14.30
N GLN A 160 13.75 -12.29 -14.65
CA GLN A 160 14.24 -13.53 -14.05
C GLN A 160 14.54 -13.37 -12.55
N ASP A 161 15.20 -12.28 -12.14
CA ASP A 161 15.51 -12.01 -10.72
C ASP A 161 14.25 -11.87 -9.87
N MET A 162 13.17 -11.34 -10.44
CA MET A 162 11.85 -11.23 -9.82
C MET A 162 11.01 -12.51 -9.91
N GLY A 163 11.56 -13.59 -10.48
CA GLY A 163 10.91 -14.89 -10.61
C GLY A 163 9.78 -14.93 -11.65
N TYR A 164 9.87 -14.12 -12.70
CA TYR A 164 9.02 -14.25 -13.89
C TYR A 164 9.63 -15.27 -14.85
N PHE A 165 8.75 -15.94 -15.60
CA PHE A 165 9.15 -16.89 -16.63
C PHE A 165 9.85 -16.20 -17.81
N ASP A 166 9.33 -15.04 -18.22
CA ASP A 166 9.88 -14.24 -19.32
C ASP A 166 9.59 -12.74 -19.10
N GLN A 167 10.20 -11.91 -19.95
CA GLN A 167 10.02 -10.46 -19.95
C GLN A 167 8.58 -10.05 -20.30
N SER A 168 7.87 -10.79 -21.15
CA SER A 168 6.50 -10.48 -21.56
C SER A 168 5.53 -10.55 -20.38
N HIS A 169 5.66 -11.57 -19.52
CA HIS A 169 4.90 -11.69 -18.28
C HIS A 169 5.24 -10.54 -17.32
N PHE A 170 6.51 -10.15 -17.19
CA PHE A 170 6.89 -8.98 -16.40
C PHE A 170 6.24 -7.70 -16.95
N ASN A 171 6.32 -7.44 -18.26
CA ASN A 171 5.75 -6.25 -18.89
C ASN A 171 4.24 -6.14 -18.66
N ASN A 172 3.51 -7.26 -18.75
CA ASN A 172 2.07 -7.30 -18.48
C ASN A 172 1.74 -6.94 -17.03
N ASP A 173 2.50 -7.48 -16.07
CA ASP A 173 2.30 -7.19 -14.64
C ASP A 173 2.72 -5.74 -14.30
N PHE A 174 3.81 -5.25 -14.90
CA PHE A 174 4.23 -3.85 -14.82
C PHE A 174 3.12 -2.93 -15.32
N LYS A 175 2.58 -3.18 -16.52
CA LYS A 175 1.47 -2.39 -17.09
C LYS A 175 0.26 -2.39 -16.17
N ARG A 176 -0.03 -3.52 -15.53
CA ARG A 176 -1.12 -3.63 -14.56
C ARG A 176 -0.87 -2.83 -13.27
N MET A 177 0.38 -2.60 -12.89
CA MET A 177 0.75 -1.84 -11.69
C MET A 177 0.94 -0.34 -11.95
N VAL A 178 1.55 0.01 -13.08
CA VAL A 178 1.99 1.38 -13.42
C VAL A 178 0.98 2.08 -14.35
N GLY A 179 0.19 1.32 -15.10
CA GLY A 179 -0.83 1.84 -16.04
C GLY A 179 -0.37 1.86 -17.50
N CYS A 180 0.93 1.80 -17.76
CA CYS A 180 1.54 1.73 -19.10
C CYS A 180 2.67 0.70 -19.13
N ALA A 181 3.05 0.24 -20.33
CA ALA A 181 4.18 -0.67 -20.49
C ALA A 181 5.52 0.03 -20.20
N PRO A 182 6.59 -0.71 -19.84
CA PRO A 182 7.89 -0.09 -19.57
C PRO A 182 8.44 0.80 -20.70
N GLY A 183 8.27 0.39 -21.95
CA GLY A 183 8.68 1.18 -23.12
C GLY A 183 7.90 2.48 -23.25
N GLU A 184 6.57 2.43 -23.11
CA GLU A 184 5.70 3.62 -23.12
C GLU A 184 6.06 4.58 -21.98
N TYR A 185 6.41 4.06 -20.79
CA TYR A 185 6.85 4.88 -19.66
C TYR A 185 8.14 5.65 -19.95
N LEU A 186 9.06 5.08 -20.74
CA LEU A 186 10.31 5.73 -21.14
C LEU A 186 10.09 6.86 -22.14
N GLU A 187 9.08 6.74 -23.01
CA GLU A 187 8.72 7.76 -24.01
C GLU A 187 7.93 8.93 -23.41
N LEU A 188 7.20 8.71 -22.30
CA LEU A 188 6.47 9.75 -21.58
C LEU A 188 7.37 10.66 -20.71
N ARG A 189 8.68 10.48 -20.78
CA ARG A 189 9.67 11.19 -19.96
C ARG A 189 10.33 12.35 -20.71
#